data_AF-A0A957QEP9-F1
#
_entry.id   AF-A0A957QEP9-F1
#
_cell.length_a   1.000
_cell.length_b   1.000
_cell.length_c   1.000
_cell.angle_alpha   90.00
_cell.angle_beta   90.00
_cell.angle_gamma   90.00
#
_symmetry.space_group_name_H-M   'P 1'
#
loop_
_entity.id
_entity.type
_entity.pdbx_description
1 polymer ?
#
loop_
_entity_poly.entity_id
_entity_poly.type
_entity_poly.pdbx_seq_one_letter_code
_entity_poly.pdbx_strand_id
1 'polypeptide(L)'
;MLKSEFVVAEAITSNQSGPIRWAVSHLSRNKLIILVILLGAFGNAALASAIPIYTGQAFNAVTGNDVNMRAVLWATLWLVGTQLVRSVLQLGRNMGSEVLGQRLERDGRQELYASLLGKSMRFHDSYPTGETMARATNDVRELA
;
A
#
# COMPACT_ATOMS: atom_id res chain seq x y z
N MET A 1 16.87 7.78 22.18
CA MET A 1 16.08 7.22 23.29
C MET A 1 15.04 8.26 23.70
N LEU A 2 13.76 7.94 23.56
CA LEU A 2 12.67 8.76 24.11
C LEU A 2 12.73 8.65 25.64
N LYS A 3 12.84 9.78 26.35
CA LYS A 3 12.79 9.83 27.81
C LYS A 3 11.33 9.69 28.24
N SER A 4 10.94 8.51 28.72
CA SER A 4 9.64 8.22 29.32
C SER A 4 9.87 7.56 30.67
N GLU A 5 9.21 8.04 31.73
CA GLU A 5 9.21 7.42 33.07
C GLU A 5 8.45 6.09 33.12
N PHE A 6 7.66 5.77 32.08
CA PHE A 6 6.99 4.49 31.92
C PHE A 6 7.67 3.66 30.83
N VAL A 7 8.12 2.45 31.21
CA VAL A 7 8.72 1.46 30.31
C VAL A 7 7.62 0.85 29.46
N VAL A 8 7.38 1.42 28.27
CA VAL A 8 6.61 0.75 27.22
C VAL A 8 7.54 -0.28 26.59
N ALA A 9 7.20 -1.56 26.73
CA ALA A 9 8.04 -2.71 26.38
C ALA A 9 8.52 -2.76 24.91
N GLU A 10 7.98 -1.94 24.02
CA GLU A 10 8.43 -1.81 22.63
C GLU A 10 8.42 -0.34 22.20
N ALA A 11 9.32 0.49 22.74
CA ALA A 11 9.58 1.81 22.16
C ALA A 11 10.31 1.62 20.82
N ILE A 12 9.55 1.42 19.75
CA ILE A 12 10.06 1.33 18.38
C ILE A 12 10.84 2.62 18.10
N THR A 13 12.14 2.48 17.85
CA THR A 13 12.99 3.61 17.48
C THR A 13 12.82 3.91 16.00
N SER A 14 11.92 4.83 15.67
CA SER A 14 11.79 5.40 14.34
C SER A 14 12.77 6.57 14.16
N ASN A 15 13.21 6.80 12.93
CA ASN A 15 14.12 7.90 12.64
C ASN A 15 13.32 9.19 12.45
N GLN A 16 13.20 9.99 13.51
CA GLN A 16 12.48 11.26 13.51
C GLN A 16 13.30 12.46 13.00
N SER A 17 14.51 12.23 12.42
CA SER A 17 15.35 13.33 11.91
C SER A 17 14.77 14.05 10.68
N GLY A 18 13.76 13.48 10.04
CA GLY A 18 13.01 14.15 8.97
C GLY A 18 11.80 13.33 8.51
N PRO A 19 10.79 13.97 7.88
CA PRO A 19 9.51 13.32 7.54
C PRO A 19 9.67 12.10 6.62
N ILE A 20 10.52 12.21 5.59
CA ILE A 20 10.76 11.11 4.64
C ILE A 20 11.49 9.95 5.32
N ARG A 21 12.48 10.24 6.17
CA ARG A 21 13.23 9.20 6.90
C ARG A 21 12.37 8.48 7.92
N TRP A 22 11.43 9.20 8.54
CA TRP A 22 10.42 8.63 9.42
C TRP A 22 9.54 7.64 8.65
N ALA A 23 8.95 8.07 7.53
CA ALA A 23 8.11 7.21 6.68
C ALA A 23 8.88 5.98 6.18
N VAL A 24 10.10 6.16 5.66
CA VAL A 24 10.94 5.05 5.20
C VAL A 24 11.29 4.09 6.32
N SER A 25 11.50 4.57 7.55
CA SER A 25 11.79 3.70 8.69
C SER A 25 10.62 2.76 9.01
N HIS A 26 9.37 3.23 8.87
CA HIS A 26 8.15 2.43 9.04
C HIS A 26 7.89 1.48 7.87
N LEU A 27 8.07 1.98 6.64
CA LEU A 27 7.95 1.19 5.42
C LEU A 27 8.96 0.03 5.39
N SER A 28 10.21 0.27 5.77
CA SER A 28 11.30 -0.71 5.71
C SER A 28 11.08 -1.96 6.60
N ARG A 29 10.14 -1.88 7.56
CA ARG A 29 9.74 -3.00 8.42
C ARG A 29 8.75 -3.94 7.72
N ASN A 30 8.01 -3.42 6.74
CA ASN A 30 6.94 -4.13 6.02
C ASN A 30 7.40 -4.63 4.64
N LYS A 31 8.62 -5.18 4.55
CA LYS A 31 9.27 -5.57 3.29
C LYS A 31 8.44 -6.54 2.44
N LEU A 32 7.76 -7.49 3.09
CA LEU A 32 6.91 -8.47 2.40
C LEU A 32 5.70 -7.81 1.72
N ILE A 33 5.08 -6.83 2.39
CA ILE A 33 3.93 -6.10 1.85
C ILE A 33 4.38 -5.24 0.66
N ILE A 34 5.51 -4.54 0.81
CA ILE A 34 6.12 -3.76 -0.28
C ILE A 34 6.43 -4.67 -1.47
N LEU A 35 6.98 -5.86 -1.23
CA LEU A 35 7.24 -6.83 -2.30
C LEU A 35 5.95 -7.23 -3.03
N VAL A 36 4.87 -7.51 -2.32
CA VAL A 36 3.56 -7.82 -2.91
C VAL A 36 3.03 -6.65 -3.75
N ILE A 37 3.13 -5.42 -3.24
CA ILE A 37 2.71 -4.22 -3.98
C ILE A 37 3.53 -4.08 -5.28
N LEU A 38 4.85 -4.23 -5.20
CA LEU A 38 5.75 -4.10 -6.36
C LEU A 38 5.51 -5.20 -7.40
N LEU A 39 5.41 -6.46 -6.96
CA LEU A 39 5.12 -7.59 -7.85
C LEU A 39 3.73 -7.45 -8.48
N GLY A 40 2.73 -7.04 -7.69
CA GLY A 40 1.38 -6.78 -8.18
C GLY A 40 1.33 -5.62 -9.18
N ALA A 41 2.09 -4.54 -8.94
CA ALA A 41 2.18 -3.40 -9.85
C ALA A 41 2.86 -3.77 -11.17
N PHE A 42 4.02 -4.42 -11.11
CA PHE A 42 4.76 -4.86 -12.27
C PHE A 42 3.97 -5.89 -13.09
N GLY A 43 3.42 -6.90 -12.42
CA GLY A 43 2.58 -7.91 -13.07
C GLY A 43 1.33 -7.28 -13.69
N ASN A 44 0.64 -6.37 -13.00
CA ASN A 44 -0.50 -5.66 -13.58
C ASN A 44 -0.14 -4.85 -14.83
N ALA A 45 1.03 -4.19 -14.84
CA ALA A 45 1.51 -3.44 -16.00
C ALA A 45 1.88 -4.39 -17.17
N ALA A 46 2.60 -5.48 -16.88
CA ALA A 46 2.98 -6.47 -17.89
C ALA A 46 1.75 -7.14 -18.52
N LEU A 47 0.80 -7.61 -17.69
CA LEU A 47 -0.41 -8.29 -18.17
C LEU A 47 -1.40 -7.34 -18.86
N ALA A 48 -1.25 -6.01 -18.74
CA ALA A 48 -2.05 -5.07 -19.53
C ALA A 48 -1.80 -5.22 -21.04
N SER A 49 -0.59 -5.64 -21.43
CA SER A 49 -0.22 -5.88 -22.83
C SER A 49 -0.86 -7.15 -23.42
N ALA A 50 -1.38 -8.05 -22.59
CA ALA A 50 -2.02 -9.28 -23.06
C ALA A 50 -3.28 -9.00 -23.89
N ILE A 51 -4.02 -7.93 -23.55
CA ILE A 51 -5.27 -7.54 -24.22
C ILE A 51 -5.06 -7.33 -25.73
N PRO A 52 -4.20 -6.38 -26.18
CA PRO A 52 -3.99 -6.16 -27.62
C PRO A 52 -3.38 -7.37 -28.32
N ILE A 53 -2.50 -8.14 -27.66
CA ILE A 53 -1.87 -9.34 -28.26
C ILE A 53 -2.92 -10.40 -28.61
N TYR A 54 -3.72 -10.83 -27.64
CA TYR A 54 -4.72 -11.88 -27.88
C TYR A 54 -5.89 -11.38 -28.73
N THR A 55 -6.22 -10.09 -28.64
CA THR A 55 -7.22 -9.48 -29.54
C THR A 55 -6.74 -9.48 -30.99
N GLY A 56 -5.47 -9.15 -31.25
CA GLY A 56 -4.88 -9.22 -32.57
C GLY A 56 -4.80 -10.64 -33.12
N GLN A 57 -4.44 -11.62 -32.28
CA GLN A 57 -4.44 -13.03 -32.68
C GLN A 57 -5.83 -13.54 -33.04
N ALA A 58 -6.85 -13.20 -32.24
CA ALA A 58 -8.24 -13.55 -32.53
C ALA A 58 -8.73 -12.90 -33.82
N PHE A 59 -8.39 -11.62 -34.05
CA PHE A 59 -8.75 -10.91 -35.28
C PHE A 59 -8.12 -11.56 -36.52
N ASN A 60 -6.81 -11.83 -36.49
CA ASN A 60 -6.10 -12.48 -37.59
C ASN A 60 -6.65 -13.87 -37.91
N ALA A 61 -7.12 -14.62 -36.91
CA ALA A 61 -7.71 -15.94 -37.08
C ALA A 61 -9.11 -15.92 -37.74
N VAL A 62 -9.81 -14.80 -37.70
CA VAL A 62 -11.14 -14.62 -38.32
C VAL A 62 -11.04 -13.98 -39.70
N THR A 63 -10.10 -13.06 -39.91
CA THR A 63 -9.95 -12.32 -41.18
C THR A 63 -9.01 -13.02 -42.18
N GLY A 64 -8.29 -14.06 -41.77
CA GLY A 64 -7.43 -14.85 -42.66
C GLY A 64 -8.20 -15.66 -43.71
N ASN A 65 -7.49 -16.12 -44.74
CA ASN A 65 -8.07 -16.91 -45.85
C ASN A 65 -8.76 -18.20 -45.38
N ASP A 66 -8.27 -18.81 -44.29
CA ASP A 66 -8.89 -19.97 -43.62
C ASP A 66 -9.33 -19.57 -42.21
N VAL A 67 -10.64 -19.50 -42.00
CA VAL A 67 -11.22 -19.15 -40.69
C VAL A 67 -10.91 -20.27 -39.69
N ASN A 68 -10.08 -19.98 -38.69
CA ASN A 68 -9.70 -20.95 -37.66
C ASN A 68 -10.36 -20.63 -36.31
N MET A 69 -11.57 -21.17 -36.11
CA MET A 69 -12.34 -20.98 -34.88
C MET A 69 -11.62 -21.52 -33.63
N ARG A 70 -10.76 -22.54 -33.78
CA ARG A 70 -9.99 -23.11 -32.67
C ARG A 70 -8.93 -22.12 -32.17
N ALA A 71 -8.29 -21.38 -33.07
CA ALA A 71 -7.33 -20.34 -32.70
C ALA A 71 -8.00 -19.18 -31.96
N VAL A 72 -9.20 -18.78 -32.38
CA VAL A 72 -10.03 -17.75 -31.69
C VAL A 72 -10.38 -18.20 -30.27
N LEU A 73 -10.80 -19.45 -30.11
CA LEU A 73 -11.14 -20.01 -28.80
C LEU A 73 -9.94 -20.00 -27.86
N TRP A 74 -8.76 -20.42 -28.33
CA TRP A 74 -7.54 -20.40 -27.53
C TRP A 74 -7.08 -18.98 -27.17
N ALA A 75 -7.10 -18.04 -28.12
CA ALA A 75 -6.76 -16.65 -27.85
C ALA A 75 -7.69 -16.04 -26.79
N THR A 76 -8.99 -16.34 -26.87
CA THR A 76 -9.99 -15.90 -25.88
C THR A 76 -9.75 -16.52 -24.51
N LEU A 77 -9.48 -17.83 -24.43
CA LEU A 77 -9.19 -18.51 -23.16
C LEU A 77 -7.93 -17.95 -22.50
N TRP A 78 -6.87 -17.71 -23.26
CA TRP A 78 -5.64 -17.09 -22.75
C TRP A 78 -5.86 -15.65 -22.30
N LEU A 79 -6.66 -14.88 -23.04
CA LEU A 79 -7.04 -13.53 -22.65
C LEU A 79 -7.79 -13.53 -21.30
N VAL A 80 -8.80 -14.40 -21.17
CA VAL A 80 -9.55 -14.54 -19.91
C VAL A 80 -8.63 -14.98 -18.79
N GLY A 81 -7.80 -15.99 -19.00
CA GLY A 81 -6.85 -16.49 -18.00
C GLY A 81 -5.87 -15.42 -17.52
N THR A 82 -5.28 -14.67 -18.45
CA THR A 82 -4.37 -13.56 -18.10
C THR A 82 -5.10 -12.45 -17.35
N GLN A 83 -6.33 -12.11 -17.74
CA GLN A 83 -7.10 -11.07 -17.06
C GLN A 83 -7.56 -11.49 -15.65
N LEU A 84 -7.81 -12.77 -15.42
CA LEU A 84 -8.07 -13.31 -14.08
C LEU A 84 -6.83 -13.18 -13.18
N VAL A 85 -5.65 -13.59 -13.68
CA VAL A 85 -4.38 -13.43 -12.94
C VAL A 85 -4.10 -11.96 -12.64
N ARG A 86 -4.33 -11.08 -13.63
CA ARG A 86 -4.17 -9.64 -13.46
C ARG A 86 -5.07 -9.08 -12.35
N SER A 87 -6.32 -9.53 -12.30
CA SER A 87 -7.27 -9.12 -11.25
C SER A 87 -6.77 -9.51 -9.86
N VAL A 88 -6.26 -10.73 -9.69
CA VAL A 88 -5.68 -11.20 -8.41
C VAL A 88 -4.46 -10.37 -8.01
N LEU A 89 -3.57 -10.08 -8.95
CA LEU A 89 -2.39 -9.23 -8.71
C LEU A 89 -2.78 -7.80 -8.32
N GLN A 90 -3.81 -7.25 -8.96
CA GLN A 90 -4.35 -5.93 -8.65
C GLN A 90 -4.98 -5.89 -7.25
N LEU A 91 -5.75 -6.92 -6.87
CA LEU A 91 -6.28 -7.06 -5.51
C LEU A 91 -5.15 -7.14 -4.48
N GLY A 92 -4.14 -8.00 -4.72
CA GLY A 92 -2.98 -8.12 -3.84
C GLY A 92 -2.24 -6.79 -3.67
N ARG A 93 -2.06 -6.03 -4.75
CA ARG A 93 -1.47 -4.68 -4.70
C ARG A 93 -2.30 -3.71 -3.87
N ASN A 94 -3.61 -3.66 -4.10
CA ASN A 94 -4.50 -2.71 -3.41
C ASN A 94 -4.62 -3.04 -1.92
N MET A 95 -4.81 -4.32 -1.58
CA MET A 95 -4.83 -4.77 -0.19
C MET A 95 -3.48 -4.55 0.49
N GLY A 96 -2.36 -4.79 -0.21
CA GLY A 96 -1.03 -4.49 0.32
C GLY A 96 -0.88 -3.01 0.66
N SER A 97 -1.31 -2.12 -0.24
CA SER A 97 -1.27 -0.68 -0.01
C SER A 97 -2.12 -0.26 1.19
N GLU A 98 -3.34 -0.77 1.30
CA GLU A 98 -4.26 -0.49 2.40
C GLU A 98 -3.68 -0.93 3.75
N VAL A 99 -3.19 -2.18 3.83
CA VAL A 99 -2.59 -2.71 5.06
C VAL A 99 -1.35 -1.91 5.46
N LEU A 100 -0.57 -1.44 4.48
CA LEU A 100 0.60 -0.62 4.74
C LEU A 100 0.24 0.75 5.31
N GLY A 101 -0.77 1.41 4.74
CA GLY A 101 -1.31 2.68 5.23
C GLY A 101 -1.86 2.56 6.65
N GLN A 102 -2.69 1.54 6.90
CA GLN A 102 -3.25 1.29 8.24
C GLN A 102 -2.17 1.01 9.30
N ARG A 103 -1.10 0.28 8.94
CA ARG A 103 0.03 0.07 9.85
C ARG A 103 0.77 1.37 10.15
N LEU A 104 1.00 2.20 9.13
CA LEU A 104 1.63 3.50 9.30
C LEU A 104 0.78 4.44 10.17
N GLU A 105 -0.53 4.48 9.96
CA GLU A 105 -1.48 5.25 10.78
C GLU A 105 -1.45 4.78 12.24
N ARG A 106 -1.52 3.47 12.47
CA ARG A 106 -1.47 2.87 13.81
C ARG A 106 -0.16 3.25 14.53
N ASP A 107 0.97 3.06 13.86
CA ASP A 107 2.28 3.29 14.45
C ASP A 107 2.52 4.79 14.69
N GLY A 108 2.10 5.65 13.76
CA GLY A 108 2.13 7.11 13.93
C GLY A 108 1.26 7.60 15.08
N ARG A 109 0.06 7.03 15.24
CA ARG A 109 -0.83 7.34 16.37
C ARG A 109 -0.19 6.94 17.71
N GLN A 110 0.42 5.76 17.77
CA GLN A 110 1.11 5.27 18.97
C GLN A 110 2.30 6.17 19.35
N GLU A 111 3.11 6.59 18.38
CA GLU A 111 4.22 7.51 18.61
C GLU A 111 3.75 8.90 19.09
N LEU A 112 2.68 9.42 18.50
CA LEU A 112 2.10 10.69 18.90
C LEU A 112 1.57 10.64 20.34
N TYR A 113 0.83 9.59 20.71
CA TYR A 113 0.35 9.43 22.09
C TYR A 113 1.48 9.27 23.10
N ALA A 114 2.51 8.48 22.78
CA ALA A 114 3.68 8.35 23.64
C ALA A 114 4.41 9.70 23.83
N SER A 115 4.51 10.51 22.78
CA SER A 115 5.10 11.86 22.83
C SER A 115 4.27 12.80 23.71
N LEU A 116 2.93 12.80 23.55
CA LEU A 116 2.02 13.67 24.31
C LEU A 116 2.04 13.37 25.81
N LEU A 117 2.08 12.08 26.20
CA LEU A 117 2.19 11.66 27.59
C LEU A 117 3.51 12.12 28.24
N GLY A 118 4.59 12.23 27.46
CA GLY A 118 5.88 12.73 27.94
C GLY A 118 6.03 14.25 27.96
N LYS A 119 5.02 15.04 27.53
CA LYS A 119 5.09 16.51 27.56
C LYS A 119 4.77 17.08 28.95
N SER A 120 5.38 18.22 29.26
CA SER A 120 5.15 18.96 30.53
C SER A 120 3.71 19.46 30.66
N MET A 121 3.22 19.63 31.89
CA MET A 121 1.89 20.19 32.15
C MET A 121 1.66 21.55 31.46
N ARG A 122 2.68 22.42 31.40
CA ARG A 122 2.62 23.70 30.67
C ARG A 122 2.20 23.55 29.20
N PHE A 123 2.61 22.46 28.54
CA PHE A 123 2.20 22.20 27.15
C PHE A 123 0.70 21.89 27.08
N HIS A 124 0.20 21.06 27.99
CA HIS A 124 -1.22 20.70 28.07
C HIS A 124 -2.11 21.89 28.48
N ASP A 125 -1.58 22.86 29.23
CA ASP A 125 -2.29 24.10 29.57
C ASP A 125 -2.28 25.12 28.41
N SER A 126 -1.31 25.04 27.47
CA SER A 126 -1.14 26.00 26.38
C SER A 126 -1.96 25.66 25.13
N TYR A 127 -2.35 24.39 24.96
CA TYR A 127 -3.08 23.91 23.79
C TYR A 127 -4.40 23.25 24.20
N PRO A 128 -5.54 23.63 23.59
CA PRO A 128 -6.80 22.97 23.85
C PRO A 128 -6.73 21.47 23.55
N THR A 129 -7.28 20.66 24.45
CA THR A 129 -7.29 19.20 24.31
C THR A 129 -8.04 18.77 23.03
N GLY A 130 -9.08 19.50 22.65
CA GLY A 130 -9.84 19.26 21.42
C GLY A 130 -9.02 19.45 20.15
N GLU A 131 -8.14 20.45 20.10
CA GLU A 131 -7.24 20.67 18.96
C GLU A 131 -6.19 19.57 18.87
N THR A 132 -5.63 19.16 20.01
CA THR A 132 -4.65 18.07 20.09
C THR A 132 -5.27 16.74 19.66
N MET A 133 -6.51 16.45 20.07
CA MET A 133 -7.25 15.27 19.64
C MET A 133 -7.59 15.32 18.15
N ALA A 134 -7.97 16.48 17.62
CA ALA A 134 -8.27 16.65 16.19
C ALA A 134 -7.04 16.36 15.32
N ARG A 135 -5.86 16.84 15.70
CA ARG A 135 -4.60 16.53 14.99
C ARG A 135 -4.22 15.06 15.12
N ALA A 136 -4.47 14.45 16.27
CA ALA A 136 -4.20 13.03 16.48
C ALA A 136 -5.11 12.09 15.65
N THR A 137 -6.31 12.54 15.29
CA THR A 137 -7.24 11.75 14.46
C THR A 137 -7.16 12.10 12.98
N ASN A 138 -7.09 13.39 12.64
CA ASN A 138 -7.16 13.84 11.25
C ASN A 138 -5.78 13.79 10.59
N ASP A 139 -4.77 14.45 11.16
CA ASP A 139 -3.44 14.54 10.55
C ASP A 139 -2.79 13.16 10.43
N VAL A 140 -2.98 12.28 11.42
CA VAL A 140 -2.46 10.91 11.37
C VAL A 140 -3.16 10.07 10.30
N ARG A 141 -4.45 10.31 10.06
CA ARG A 141 -5.20 9.63 9.01
C ARG A 141 -4.80 10.10 7.62
N GLU A 142 -4.39 11.36 7.45
CA GLU A 142 -3.85 11.87 6.17
C GLU A 142 -2.48 11.26 5.80
N LEU A 143 -1.83 10.53 6.72
CA LEU A 143 -0.57 9.82 6.42
C LEU A 143 -0.79 8.48 5.70
N ALA A 144 -2.02 7.93 5.71
CA ALA A 144 -2.39 6.65 5.09
C ALA A 144 -2.93 6.85 3.68
#